data_AF-A0A7X6BDF3-F1
#
_entry.id   AF-A0A7X6BDF3-F1
#
_cell.length_a   1.000
_cell.length_b   1.000
_cell.length_c   1.000
_cell.angle_alpha   90.00
_cell.angle_beta   90.00
_cell.angle_gamma   90.00
#
_symmetry.space_group_name_H-M   'P 1'
#
loop_
_entity.id
_entity.type
_entity.pdbx_description
1 polymer ?
#
loop_
_entity_poly.entity_id
_entity_poly.type
_entity_poly.pdbx_seq_one_letter_code
_entity_poly.pdbx_strand_id
1 'polypeptide(L)'
;MRVNRRHFAAGLATLVLGAPCARAADGEGGAVSLTYDDGLPSHLDVAAPALERRGLHGTFYVTWDNIVDRVRDWEKMPARGHELGAHTMHHPCNIGPLGPEPFADKEFRPLEAWLDKVAGAARPHDFAYPCDVTDLGPGSANIERARYEALLKRLGMISARNSEGPPNPATWVRRHPYRLQALAVGYDAQPLDVFNYLQRARHERRWAILVFHQVGAGPESDGAVTAAQHEALLDMVLAAGLAVRTVGEQMRRLTSG
;
A
#
# COMPACT_ATOMS: atom_id res chain seq x y z
N MET A 1 18.81 10.46 19.49
CA MET A 1 19.75 9.32 19.37
C MET A 1 20.09 9.16 17.89
N ARG A 2 21.36 9.30 17.49
CA ARG A 2 21.79 9.05 16.12
C ARG A 2 21.90 7.53 15.91
N VAL A 3 21.00 6.95 15.12
CA VAL A 3 21.13 5.56 14.68
C VAL A 3 22.06 5.54 13.47
N ASN A 4 23.12 4.76 13.59
CA ASN A 4 24.20 4.65 12.62
C ASN A 4 23.72 3.84 11.40
N ARG A 5 23.58 4.51 10.25
CA ARG A 5 23.18 3.95 8.96
C ARG A 5 24.40 3.42 8.21
N ARG A 6 24.59 2.11 8.27
CA ARG A 6 25.47 1.22 7.45
C ARG A 6 25.21 -0.14 8.12
N HIS A 7 24.56 -1.12 7.52
CA HIS A 7 24.97 -1.87 6.35
C HIS A 7 23.75 -2.61 5.77
N PHE A 8 23.28 -2.24 4.57
CA PHE A 8 22.50 -3.11 3.69
C PHE A 8 23.52 -3.85 2.80
N ALA A 9 24.34 -4.71 3.40
CA ALA A 9 25.39 -5.41 2.67
C ALA A 9 24.84 -6.70 2.04
N ALA A 10 25.17 -6.85 0.75
CA ALA A 10 24.94 -7.98 -0.13
C ALA A 10 24.76 -9.34 0.56
N GLY A 11 23.60 -9.95 0.34
CA GLY A 11 23.29 -11.28 0.83
C GLY A 11 22.04 -11.88 0.18
N LEU A 12 21.91 -11.80 -1.15
CA LEU A 12 21.02 -12.71 -1.89
C LEU A 12 21.91 -13.72 -2.62
N ALA A 13 22.09 -14.89 -2.01
CA ALA A 13 22.57 -16.05 -2.74
C ALA A 13 21.47 -16.46 -3.74
N THR A 14 21.80 -16.45 -5.03
CA THR A 14 20.92 -16.86 -6.12
C THR A 14 20.54 -18.32 -5.94
N LEU A 15 19.33 -18.60 -5.46
CA LEU A 15 18.74 -19.93 -5.52
C LEU A 15 17.99 -20.04 -6.85
N VAL A 16 18.67 -20.54 -7.89
CA VAL A 16 18.00 -20.93 -9.13
C VAL A 16 17.24 -22.22 -8.87
N LEU A 17 15.94 -22.11 -8.59
CA LEU A 17 15.02 -23.24 -8.71
C LEU A 17 14.24 -23.06 -10.01
N GLY A 18 14.74 -23.72 -11.05
CA GLY A 18 13.98 -23.96 -12.27
C GLY A 18 12.86 -24.95 -11.99
N ALA A 19 11.64 -24.45 -11.90
CA ALA A 19 10.42 -25.21 -12.15
C ALA A 19 9.38 -24.24 -12.74
N PRO A 20 8.58 -24.64 -13.74
CA PRO A 20 7.49 -23.80 -14.21
C PRO A 20 6.55 -23.53 -13.03
N CYS A 21 6.43 -22.27 -12.63
CA CYS A 21 5.47 -21.86 -11.63
C CYS A 21 4.08 -22.02 -12.26
N ALA A 22 3.49 -23.21 -12.11
CA ALA A 22 2.07 -23.39 -12.33
C ALA A 22 1.37 -22.34 -11.47
N ARG A 23 0.57 -21.47 -12.10
CA ARG A 23 -0.23 -20.44 -11.42
C ARG A 23 -0.96 -21.13 -10.27
N ALA A 24 -0.56 -20.84 -9.03
CA ALA A 24 -1.17 -21.44 -7.86
C ALA A 24 -2.68 -21.22 -7.96
N ALA A 25 -3.45 -22.31 -7.86
CA ALA A 25 -4.90 -22.24 -7.88
C ALA A 25 -5.36 -21.20 -6.85
N ASP A 26 -6.29 -20.34 -7.26
CA ASP A 26 -6.87 -19.32 -6.40
C ASP A 26 -7.37 -19.94 -5.08
N GLY A 27 -6.81 -19.50 -3.94
CA GLY A 27 -7.66 -19.25 -2.78
C GLY A 27 -7.49 -20.04 -1.48
N GLU A 28 -6.47 -20.89 -1.28
CA GLU A 28 -6.33 -21.62 0.00
C GLU A 28 -5.16 -21.16 0.90
N GLY A 29 -4.24 -20.36 0.39
CA GLY A 29 -3.00 -19.97 1.07
C GLY A 29 -2.95 -18.58 1.69
N GLY A 30 -4.01 -17.76 1.63
CA GLY A 30 -3.91 -16.33 1.97
C GLY A 30 -3.58 -15.47 0.74
N ALA A 31 -3.33 -14.17 0.96
CA ALA A 31 -3.14 -13.20 -0.13
C ALA A 31 -2.04 -12.20 0.20
N VAL A 32 -1.55 -11.52 -0.84
CA VAL A 32 -0.61 -10.40 -0.72
C VAL A 32 -1.02 -9.25 -1.64
N SER A 33 -0.93 -8.03 -1.13
CA SER A 33 -1.08 -6.80 -1.91
C SER A 33 0.22 -5.99 -1.90
N LEU A 34 0.58 -5.47 -3.07
CA LEU A 34 1.75 -4.63 -3.29
C LEU A 34 1.25 -3.19 -3.38
N THR A 35 1.62 -2.36 -2.41
CA THR A 35 1.15 -0.97 -2.31
C THR A 35 2.29 0.02 -2.41
N TYR A 36 2.00 1.17 -3.00
CA TYR A 36 2.97 2.22 -3.29
C TYR A 36 2.43 3.57 -2.85
N ASP A 37 3.11 4.24 -1.92
CA ASP A 37 2.66 5.50 -1.32
C ASP A 37 3.35 6.72 -1.92
N ASP A 38 2.64 7.84 -1.86
CA ASP A 38 3.02 9.20 -2.27
C ASP A 38 2.76 9.55 -3.74
N GLY A 39 2.71 8.58 -4.65
CA GLY A 39 2.59 8.85 -6.08
C GLY A 39 3.89 9.41 -6.69
N LEU A 40 5.03 8.77 -6.38
CA LEU A 40 6.35 9.24 -6.83
C LEU A 40 6.62 8.90 -8.30
N PRO A 41 7.47 9.67 -9.02
CA PRO A 41 7.84 9.37 -10.42
C PRO A 41 8.38 7.94 -10.62
N SER A 42 9.13 7.40 -9.66
CA SER A 42 9.63 6.01 -9.71
C SER A 42 8.53 4.96 -9.80
N HIS A 43 7.32 5.26 -9.33
CA HIS A 43 6.20 4.34 -9.44
C HIS A 43 5.82 4.11 -10.90
N LEU A 44 5.77 5.19 -11.68
CA LEU A 44 5.47 5.16 -13.10
C LEU A 44 6.63 4.57 -13.91
N ASP A 45 7.85 4.99 -13.58
CA ASP A 45 9.03 4.75 -14.41
C ASP A 45 9.73 3.41 -14.09
N VAL A 46 9.56 2.87 -12.87
CA VAL A 46 10.24 1.66 -12.40
C VAL A 46 9.26 0.60 -11.90
N ALA A 47 8.47 0.92 -10.87
CA ALA A 47 7.67 -0.08 -10.15
C ALA A 47 6.56 -0.68 -11.02
N ALA A 48 5.74 0.14 -11.67
CA ALA A 48 4.65 -0.33 -12.52
C ALA A 48 5.17 -1.19 -13.69
N PRO A 49 6.18 -0.78 -14.47
CA PRO A 49 6.80 -1.65 -15.47
C PRO A 49 7.33 -2.98 -14.92
N ALA A 50 7.90 -3.00 -13.71
CA ALA A 50 8.41 -4.21 -13.06
C ALA A 50 7.29 -5.20 -12.67
N LEU A 51 6.15 -4.67 -12.21
CA LEU A 51 4.94 -5.45 -11.94
C LEU A 51 4.36 -6.02 -13.23
N GLU A 52 4.22 -5.20 -14.27
CA GLU A 52 3.63 -5.59 -15.56
C GLU A 52 4.41 -6.71 -16.25
N ARG A 53 5.75 -6.66 -16.22
CA ARG A 53 6.61 -7.75 -16.74
C ARG A 53 6.33 -9.10 -16.08
N ARG A 54 5.78 -9.09 -14.87
CA ARG A 54 5.42 -10.29 -14.09
C ARG A 54 3.93 -10.61 -14.13
N GLY A 55 3.13 -9.83 -14.88
CA GLY A 55 1.67 -9.94 -14.87
C GLY A 55 1.04 -9.63 -13.51
N LEU A 56 1.70 -8.79 -12.71
CA LEU A 56 1.23 -8.36 -11.40
C LEU A 56 0.57 -6.98 -11.50
N HIS A 57 -0.39 -6.75 -10.62
CA HIS A 57 -0.99 -5.44 -10.39
C HIS A 57 -0.70 -4.99 -8.94
N GLY A 58 -0.75 -3.69 -8.72
CA GLY A 58 -0.47 -3.06 -7.43
C GLY A 58 -1.46 -1.93 -7.19
N THR A 59 -1.49 -1.47 -5.94
CA THR A 59 -2.32 -0.35 -5.49
C THR A 59 -1.43 0.86 -5.24
N PHE A 60 -1.65 1.95 -5.93
CA PHE A 60 -0.87 3.17 -5.80
C PHE A 60 -1.70 4.22 -5.08
N TYR A 61 -1.32 4.54 -3.85
CA TYR A 61 -1.93 5.60 -3.06
C TYR A 61 -1.25 6.92 -3.40
N VAL A 62 -1.99 7.80 -4.07
CA VAL A 62 -1.41 9.02 -4.65
C VAL A 62 -1.68 10.25 -3.79
N THR A 63 -0.69 11.12 -3.71
CA THR A 63 -0.82 12.48 -3.18
C THR A 63 -0.88 13.46 -4.34
N TRP A 64 -1.87 14.36 -4.37
CA TRP A 64 -2.06 15.28 -5.51
C TRP A 64 -0.81 16.12 -5.81
N ASP A 65 -0.22 16.72 -4.77
CA ASP A 65 0.96 17.59 -4.92
C ASP A 65 2.15 16.87 -5.58
N ASN A 66 2.28 15.55 -5.39
CA ASN A 66 3.36 14.77 -5.99
C ASN A 66 3.08 14.35 -7.43
N ILE A 67 1.80 14.19 -7.79
CA ILE A 67 1.41 13.69 -9.11
C ILE A 67 1.10 14.79 -10.12
N VAL A 68 0.96 16.05 -9.69
CA VAL A 68 0.45 17.15 -10.53
C VAL A 68 1.22 17.32 -11.84
N ASP A 69 2.55 17.19 -11.82
CA ASP A 69 3.41 17.35 -12.99
C ASP A 69 3.32 16.17 -13.99
N ARG A 70 2.80 15.03 -13.54
CA ARG A 70 2.67 13.79 -14.32
C ARG A 70 1.23 13.26 -14.33
N VAL A 71 0.23 14.12 -14.07
CA VAL A 71 -1.17 13.70 -13.87
C VAL A 71 -1.71 12.86 -15.03
N ARG A 72 -1.32 13.20 -16.27
CA ARG A 72 -1.73 12.45 -17.48
C ARG A 72 -1.16 11.04 -17.56
N ASP A 73 -0.02 10.78 -16.93
CA ASP A 73 0.53 9.42 -16.86
C ASP A 73 -0.14 8.62 -15.75
N TRP A 74 -0.47 9.25 -14.62
CA TRP A 74 -1.27 8.66 -13.56
C TRP A 74 -2.68 8.27 -14.03
N GLU A 75 -3.32 9.11 -14.87
CA GLU A 75 -4.62 8.80 -15.50
C GLU A 75 -4.62 7.47 -16.30
N LYS A 76 -3.45 7.02 -16.77
CA LYS A 76 -3.33 5.77 -17.56
C LYS A 76 -3.19 4.53 -16.67
N MET A 77 -2.87 4.67 -15.39
CA MET A 77 -2.60 3.55 -14.48
C MET A 77 -3.76 2.55 -14.36
N PRO A 78 -5.04 2.97 -14.27
CA PRO A 78 -6.17 2.04 -14.26
C PRO A 78 -6.27 1.19 -15.53
N ALA A 79 -6.01 1.77 -16.71
CA ALA A 79 -6.02 1.05 -17.98
C ALA A 79 -4.87 0.03 -18.09
N ARG A 80 -3.82 0.20 -17.30
CA ARG A 80 -2.69 -0.74 -17.14
C ARG A 80 -2.98 -1.86 -16.13
N GLY A 81 -4.16 -1.86 -15.51
CA GLY A 81 -4.59 -2.85 -14.52
C GLY A 81 -4.22 -2.51 -13.07
N HIS A 82 -3.59 -1.37 -12.83
CA HIS A 82 -3.23 -0.93 -11.49
C HIS A 82 -4.39 -0.22 -10.79
N GLU A 83 -4.51 -0.41 -9.48
CA GLU A 83 -5.47 0.30 -8.64
C GLU A 83 -4.89 1.65 -8.20
N LEU A 84 -5.72 2.70 -8.23
CA LEU A 84 -5.39 3.99 -7.61
C LEU A 84 -6.23 4.17 -6.33
N GLY A 85 -5.56 4.55 -5.25
CA GLY A 85 -6.17 4.89 -3.96
C GLY A 85 -5.75 6.29 -3.50
N ALA A 86 -6.37 6.78 -2.43
CA ALA A 86 -6.07 8.11 -1.90
C ALA A 86 -4.95 8.10 -0.86
N HIS A 87 -4.09 9.13 -0.92
CA HIS A 87 -3.10 9.46 0.10
C HIS A 87 -3.15 10.95 0.51
N THR A 88 -4.33 11.57 0.42
CA THR A 88 -4.61 13.01 0.63
C THR A 88 -4.07 13.95 -0.46
N MET A 89 -4.50 15.21 -0.47
CA MET A 89 -4.02 16.18 -1.46
C MET A 89 -2.58 16.63 -1.19
N HIS A 90 -2.25 16.91 0.07
CA HIS A 90 -0.98 17.57 0.44
C HIS A 90 -0.13 16.78 1.45
N HIS A 91 -0.49 15.54 1.76
CA HIS A 91 0.24 14.66 2.70
C HIS A 91 0.52 15.30 4.10
N PRO A 92 -0.50 15.78 4.82
CA PRO A 92 -0.28 16.38 6.14
C PRO A 92 0.04 15.31 7.20
N CYS A 93 1.20 15.44 7.85
CA CYS A 93 1.62 14.58 8.96
C CYS A 93 1.34 15.17 10.35
N ASN A 94 0.63 16.31 10.41
CA ASN A 94 0.19 16.92 11.66
C ASN A 94 -1.27 17.35 11.50
N ILE A 95 -2.19 16.45 11.88
CA ILE A 95 -3.64 16.63 11.71
C ILE A 95 -4.39 16.80 13.05
N GLY A 96 -3.70 16.64 14.18
CA GLY A 96 -4.22 16.87 15.53
C GLY A 96 -5.01 18.17 15.71
N PRO A 97 -4.52 19.31 15.21
CA PRO A 97 -5.24 20.58 15.33
C PRO A 97 -6.44 20.74 14.39
N LEU A 98 -6.64 19.84 13.41
CA LEU A 98 -7.58 20.04 12.31
C LEU A 98 -9.00 19.55 12.66
N GLY A 99 -9.99 20.27 12.12
CA GLY A 99 -11.39 19.84 12.15
C GLY A 99 -11.71 18.84 11.02
N PRO A 100 -12.59 17.85 11.24
CA PRO A 100 -12.90 16.83 10.22
C PRO A 100 -13.46 17.38 8.90
N GLU A 101 -14.39 18.34 8.94
CA GLU A 101 -14.95 18.90 7.69
C GLU A 101 -13.93 19.68 6.88
N PRO A 102 -13.23 20.70 7.45
CA PRO A 102 -12.18 21.39 6.70
C PRO A 102 -11.10 20.46 6.18
N PHE A 103 -10.73 19.45 6.97
CA PHE A 103 -9.75 18.44 6.55
C PHE A 103 -10.26 17.64 5.36
N ALA A 104 -11.50 17.17 5.36
CA ALA A 104 -12.07 16.43 4.25
C ALA A 104 -12.26 17.29 2.98
N ASP A 105 -12.69 18.54 3.13
CA ASP A 105 -12.84 19.48 2.00
C ASP A 105 -11.52 19.75 1.32
N LYS A 106 -10.45 19.88 2.11
CA LYS A 106 -9.13 20.20 1.61
C LYS A 106 -8.37 18.97 1.10
N GLU A 107 -8.44 17.85 1.81
CA GLU A 107 -7.51 16.72 1.63
C GLU A 107 -8.13 15.51 0.95
N PHE A 108 -9.46 15.31 1.02
CA PHE A 108 -10.12 14.10 0.51
C PHE A 108 -10.96 14.36 -0.72
N ARG A 109 -11.97 15.22 -0.60
CA ARG A 109 -13.01 15.43 -1.63
C ARG A 109 -12.45 15.74 -3.03
N PRO A 110 -11.49 16.68 -3.20
CA PRO A 110 -10.93 16.94 -4.53
C PRO A 110 -10.16 15.75 -5.12
N LEU A 111 -9.38 15.04 -4.29
CA LEU A 111 -8.63 13.87 -4.74
C LEU A 111 -9.55 12.73 -5.15
N GLU A 112 -10.53 12.42 -4.30
CA GLU A 112 -11.51 11.36 -4.54
C GLU A 112 -12.35 11.64 -5.80
N ALA A 113 -12.73 12.89 -6.03
CA ALA A 113 -13.43 13.28 -7.26
C ALA A 113 -12.57 13.07 -8.51
N TRP A 114 -11.25 13.35 -8.43
CA TRP A 114 -10.33 13.05 -9.53
C TRP A 114 -10.14 11.54 -9.72
N LEU A 115 -9.96 10.78 -8.64
CA LEU A 115 -9.83 9.32 -8.68
C LEU A 115 -11.07 8.65 -9.29
N ASP A 116 -12.28 9.08 -8.91
CA ASP A 116 -13.54 8.58 -9.48
C ASP A 116 -13.67 8.88 -10.97
N LYS A 117 -13.14 10.02 -11.42
CA LYS A 117 -13.13 10.38 -12.84
C LYS A 117 -12.21 9.47 -13.66
N VAL A 118 -11.07 9.06 -13.11
CA VAL A 118 -10.01 8.37 -13.88
C VAL A 118 -10.04 6.85 -13.74
N ALA A 119 -10.44 6.34 -12.56
CA ALA A 119 -10.58 4.92 -12.26
C ALA A 119 -12.05 4.45 -12.25
N GLY A 120 -13.00 5.38 -12.38
CA GLY A 120 -14.44 5.12 -12.38
C GLY A 120 -15.04 5.17 -10.97
N ALA A 121 -16.26 5.71 -10.85
CA ALA A 121 -16.93 5.92 -9.56
C ALA A 121 -17.27 4.62 -8.78
N ALA A 122 -17.24 3.46 -9.45
CA ALA A 122 -17.46 2.15 -8.82
C ALA A 122 -16.14 1.48 -8.36
N ARG A 123 -15.01 2.18 -8.47
CA ARG A 123 -13.74 1.68 -7.95
C ARG A 123 -13.82 1.43 -6.43
N PRO A 124 -12.91 0.62 -5.89
CA PRO A 124 -12.65 0.59 -4.45
C PRO A 124 -12.22 1.96 -3.94
N HIS A 125 -12.88 2.41 -2.87
CA HIS A 125 -12.53 3.63 -2.14
C HIS A 125 -11.62 3.26 -0.96
N ASP A 126 -10.34 3.00 -1.26
CA ASP A 126 -9.33 2.62 -0.26
C ASP A 126 -8.36 3.78 0.02
N PHE A 127 -7.88 3.83 1.27
CA PHE A 127 -7.03 4.92 1.76
C PHE A 127 -5.76 4.41 2.47
N ALA A 128 -4.66 5.16 2.37
CA ALA A 128 -3.48 4.98 3.21
C ALA A 128 -3.27 6.23 4.06
N TYR A 129 -3.07 6.09 5.36
CA TYR A 129 -2.85 7.23 6.26
C TYR A 129 -1.44 7.83 6.04
N PRO A 130 -1.30 9.11 5.63
CA PRO A 130 0.00 9.78 5.59
C PRO A 130 0.70 9.68 6.94
N CYS A 131 1.98 9.32 6.96
CA CYS A 131 2.78 9.21 8.18
C CYS A 131 2.17 8.33 9.30
N ASP A 132 1.23 7.42 8.98
CA ASP A 132 0.44 6.66 9.97
C ASP A 132 -0.32 7.50 11.01
N VAL A 133 -0.52 8.80 10.75
CA VAL A 133 -1.20 9.66 11.71
C VAL A 133 -2.72 9.43 11.70
N THR A 134 -3.26 9.18 12.89
CA THR A 134 -4.69 8.89 13.11
C THR A 134 -5.30 9.80 14.17
N ASP A 135 -4.59 10.84 14.58
CA ASP A 135 -4.90 11.76 15.67
C ASP A 135 -5.79 12.93 15.26
N LEU A 136 -6.72 12.76 14.31
CA LEU A 136 -7.52 13.86 13.74
C LEU A 136 -8.35 14.61 14.80
N GLY A 137 -8.06 15.90 15.02
CA GLY A 137 -8.76 16.79 15.96
C GLY A 137 -8.39 16.52 17.43
N PRO A 138 -8.78 17.37 18.39
CA PRO A 138 -8.39 17.18 19.80
C PRO A 138 -9.08 15.98 20.45
N GLY A 139 -8.38 15.27 21.34
CA GLY A 139 -8.99 14.25 22.18
C GLY A 139 -7.99 13.32 22.85
N SER A 140 -8.47 12.13 23.23
CA SER A 140 -7.60 10.98 23.49
C SER A 140 -7.42 10.19 22.19
N ALA A 141 -6.35 9.42 22.08
CA ALA A 141 -6.06 8.61 20.88
C ALA A 141 -7.25 7.74 20.39
N ASN A 142 -8.11 7.29 21.32
CA ASN A 142 -9.32 6.54 20.95
C ASN A 142 -10.41 7.42 20.31
N ILE A 143 -10.60 8.64 20.83
CA ILE A 143 -11.58 9.61 20.29
C ILE A 143 -11.11 10.10 18.93
N GLU A 144 -9.82 10.43 18.80
CA GLU A 144 -9.22 10.99 17.59
C GLU A 144 -9.30 9.99 16.43
N ARG A 145 -8.87 8.74 16.67
CA ARG A 145 -8.99 7.67 15.68
C ARG A 145 -10.44 7.36 15.31
N ALA A 146 -11.33 7.25 16.29
CA ALA A 146 -12.76 7.01 16.02
C ALA A 146 -13.39 8.14 15.17
N ARG A 147 -12.96 9.39 15.39
CA ARG A 147 -13.37 10.55 14.59
C ARG A 147 -12.90 10.42 13.14
N TYR A 148 -11.64 10.03 12.93
CA TYR A 148 -11.12 9.84 11.58
C TYR A 148 -11.82 8.68 10.86
N GLU A 149 -12.00 7.53 11.52
CA GLU A 149 -12.73 6.38 10.96
C GLU A 149 -14.18 6.75 10.60
N ALA A 150 -14.86 7.52 11.45
CA ALA A 150 -16.20 8.01 11.17
C ALA A 150 -16.23 8.98 9.96
N LEU A 151 -15.18 9.79 9.80
CA LEU A 151 -15.03 10.66 8.63
C LEU A 151 -14.84 9.82 7.35
N LEU A 152 -13.89 8.89 7.34
CA LEU A 152 -13.62 8.00 6.19
C LEU A 152 -14.89 7.27 5.76
N LYS A 153 -15.62 6.70 6.71
CA LYS A 153 -16.90 6.03 6.45
C LYS A 153 -17.94 6.95 5.80
N ARG A 154 -18.05 8.20 6.27
CA ARG A 154 -19.00 9.19 5.70
C ARG A 154 -18.59 9.66 4.31
N LEU A 155 -17.29 9.65 4.01
CA LEU A 155 -16.76 9.93 2.67
C LEU A 155 -16.87 8.74 1.71
N GLY A 156 -17.39 7.60 2.16
CA GLY A 156 -17.56 6.41 1.33
C GLY A 156 -16.35 5.49 1.26
N MET A 157 -15.29 5.77 2.02
CA MET A 157 -14.14 4.87 2.07
C MET A 157 -14.55 3.51 2.63
N ILE A 158 -14.09 2.44 2.00
CA ILE A 158 -14.37 1.05 2.40
C ILE A 158 -13.26 0.48 3.27
N SER A 159 -12.03 0.99 3.14
CA SER A 159 -10.91 0.57 3.97
C SER A 159 -9.86 1.67 4.13
N ALA A 160 -9.03 1.50 5.14
CA ALA A 160 -7.83 2.31 5.30
C ALA A 160 -6.72 1.50 5.97
N ARG A 161 -5.48 1.74 5.56
CA ARG A 161 -4.32 0.97 6.01
C ARG A 161 -3.23 1.84 6.60
N ASN A 162 -2.58 1.31 7.63
CA ASN A 162 -1.33 1.86 8.18
C ASN A 162 -0.12 1.24 7.46
N SER A 163 1.10 1.52 7.92
CA SER A 163 2.34 0.95 7.36
C SER A 163 3.00 -0.13 8.24
N GLU A 164 2.39 -0.45 9.39
CA GLU A 164 2.96 -1.37 10.38
C GLU A 164 1.94 -2.37 10.96
N GLY A 165 2.34 -3.63 11.00
CA GLY A 165 1.69 -4.70 11.75
C GLY A 165 1.83 -6.06 11.08
N PRO A 166 1.28 -7.12 11.68
CA PRO A 166 1.29 -8.46 11.09
C PRO A 166 0.35 -8.56 9.87
N PRO A 167 0.42 -9.66 9.08
CA PRO A 167 -0.58 -9.92 8.07
C PRO A 167 -1.98 -10.00 8.69
N ASN A 168 -2.98 -9.50 7.96
CA ASN A 168 -4.35 -9.31 8.44
C ASN A 168 -5.16 -10.61 8.43
N PRO A 169 -5.69 -11.08 9.57
CA PRO A 169 -6.74 -12.09 9.58
C PRO A 169 -8.02 -11.56 8.94
N ALA A 170 -8.78 -12.41 8.24
CA ALA A 170 -10.07 -12.02 7.66
C ALA A 170 -11.06 -11.45 8.71
N THR A 171 -11.02 -11.96 9.94
CA THR A 171 -11.83 -11.46 11.06
C THR A 171 -11.39 -10.08 11.56
N TRP A 172 -10.13 -9.70 11.38
CA TRP A 172 -9.65 -8.35 11.66
C TRP A 172 -10.18 -7.40 10.62
N VAL A 173 -9.99 -7.71 9.33
CA VAL A 173 -10.45 -6.90 8.19
C VAL A 173 -11.93 -6.56 8.30
N ARG A 174 -12.79 -7.56 8.58
CA ARG A 174 -14.24 -7.33 8.72
C ARG A 174 -14.61 -6.45 9.92
N ARG A 175 -13.85 -6.50 11.01
CA ARG A 175 -14.14 -5.73 12.24
C ARG A 175 -13.53 -4.33 12.23
N HIS A 176 -12.38 -4.18 11.57
CA HIS A 176 -11.57 -2.97 11.57
C HIS A 176 -11.06 -2.64 10.16
N PRO A 177 -11.97 -2.40 9.18
CA PRO A 177 -11.57 -2.16 7.79
C PRO A 177 -10.73 -0.89 7.62
N TYR A 178 -10.78 0.05 8.57
CA TYR A 178 -9.97 1.27 8.58
C TYR A 178 -8.66 1.16 9.37
N ARG A 179 -8.28 -0.06 9.76
CA ARG A 179 -7.06 -0.38 10.52
C ARG A 179 -6.32 -1.56 9.89
N LEU A 180 -6.31 -1.63 8.57
CA LEU A 180 -5.55 -2.66 7.88
C LEU A 180 -4.07 -2.48 8.21
N GLN A 181 -3.41 -3.61 8.48
CA GLN A 181 -2.02 -3.69 8.90
C GLN A 181 -1.13 -3.95 7.68
N ALA A 182 0.05 -3.35 7.65
CA ALA A 182 0.98 -3.55 6.54
C ALA A 182 2.44 -3.66 7.01
N LEU A 183 3.36 -3.89 6.07
CA LEU A 183 4.79 -3.87 6.32
C LEU A 183 5.46 -2.90 5.35
N ALA A 184 5.97 -1.78 5.87
CA ALA A 184 6.79 -0.84 5.12
C ALA A 184 8.20 -1.38 4.85
N VAL A 185 8.53 -1.52 3.57
CA VAL A 185 9.84 -1.97 3.12
C VAL A 185 10.79 -0.78 2.98
N GLY A 186 12.06 -0.95 3.34
CA GLY A 186 13.10 0.07 3.20
C GLY A 186 13.23 1.04 4.39
N TYR A 187 12.31 0.98 5.36
CA TYR A 187 12.47 1.62 6.67
C TYR A 187 13.17 0.66 7.63
N ASP A 188 12.39 -0.09 8.43
CA ASP A 188 12.91 -1.03 9.42
C ASP A 188 12.96 -2.48 8.90
N ALA A 189 12.19 -2.81 7.85
CA ALA A 189 12.11 -4.16 7.31
C ALA A 189 13.26 -4.48 6.34
N GLN A 190 14.01 -5.53 6.66
CA GLN A 190 15.00 -6.15 5.79
C GLN A 190 14.35 -7.23 4.90
N PRO A 191 15.03 -7.73 3.84
CA PRO A 191 14.49 -8.78 2.98
C PRO A 191 14.05 -10.06 3.75
N LEU A 192 14.74 -10.39 4.84
CA LEU A 192 14.37 -11.52 5.69
C LEU A 192 13.04 -11.27 6.43
N ASP A 193 12.75 -10.03 6.83
CA ASP A 193 11.48 -9.67 7.46
C ASP A 193 10.32 -9.80 6.47
N VAL A 194 10.53 -9.37 5.22
CA VAL A 194 9.56 -9.56 4.15
C VAL A 194 9.31 -11.05 3.90
N PHE A 195 10.37 -11.87 3.84
CA PHE A 195 10.23 -13.31 3.70
C PHE A 195 9.38 -13.90 4.84
N ASN A 196 9.72 -13.60 6.10
CA ASN A 196 8.99 -14.09 7.27
C ASN A 196 7.52 -13.62 7.28
N TYR A 197 7.28 -12.38 6.87
CA TYR A 197 5.94 -11.80 6.77
C TYR A 197 5.08 -12.55 5.74
N LEU A 198 5.64 -12.85 4.56
CA LEU A 198 4.96 -13.63 3.52
C LEU A 198 4.74 -15.09 3.94
N GLN A 199 5.73 -15.74 4.58
CA GLN A 199 5.54 -17.11 5.10
C GLN A 199 4.44 -17.16 6.16
N ARG A 200 4.37 -16.14 7.03
CA ARG A 200 3.30 -16.03 8.03
C ARG A 200 1.93 -15.85 7.38
N ALA A 201 1.83 -14.96 6.38
CA ALA A 201 0.59 -14.77 5.63
C ALA A 201 0.13 -16.08 4.98
N ARG A 202 1.09 -16.85 4.45
CA ARG A 202 0.83 -18.14 3.82
C ARG A 202 0.32 -19.18 4.82
N HIS A 203 1.10 -19.42 5.86
CA HIS A 203 0.84 -20.46 6.85
C HIS A 203 -0.45 -20.21 7.62
N GLU A 204 -0.71 -18.95 7.97
CA GLU A 204 -1.89 -18.55 8.74
C GLU A 204 -3.09 -18.14 7.88
N ARG A 205 -2.99 -18.25 6.54
CA ARG A 205 -4.03 -17.87 5.58
C ARG A 205 -4.53 -16.43 5.77
N ARG A 206 -3.58 -15.51 5.96
CA ARG A 206 -3.83 -14.08 6.20
C ARG A 206 -3.52 -13.26 4.96
N TRP A 207 -3.87 -11.98 5.02
CA TRP A 207 -3.60 -11.02 3.98
C TRP A 207 -2.40 -10.13 4.34
N ALA A 208 -1.29 -10.34 3.63
CA ALA A 208 -0.11 -9.48 3.67
C ALA A 208 -0.32 -8.21 2.84
N ILE A 209 0.11 -7.07 3.35
CA ILE A 209 0.18 -5.82 2.59
C ILE A 209 1.62 -5.32 2.70
N LEU A 210 2.31 -5.18 1.57
CA LEU A 210 3.67 -4.64 1.51
C LEU A 210 3.61 -3.20 1.01
N VAL A 211 4.26 -2.28 1.72
CA VAL A 211 4.30 -0.86 1.38
C VAL A 211 5.68 -0.48 0.84
N PHE A 212 5.69 0.14 -0.31
CA PHE A 212 6.88 0.74 -0.93
C PHE A 212 6.66 2.25 -1.09
N HIS A 213 7.72 3.03 -0.94
CA HIS A 213 7.72 4.45 -1.29
C HIS A 213 8.58 4.62 -2.55
N GLN A 214 9.81 5.12 -2.40
CA GLN A 214 10.75 5.31 -3.50
C GLN A 214 11.31 3.97 -4.01
N VAL A 215 11.29 3.76 -5.34
CA VAL A 215 11.81 2.54 -5.99
C VAL A 215 12.84 2.89 -7.08
N GLY A 216 14.09 2.49 -6.89
CA GLY A 216 15.16 2.82 -7.83
C GLY A 216 15.71 4.22 -7.61
N ALA A 217 16.12 4.88 -8.70
CA ALA A 217 16.75 6.20 -8.63
C ALA A 217 15.75 7.28 -8.19
N GLY A 218 16.15 8.09 -7.22
CA GLY A 218 15.40 9.21 -6.66
C GLY A 218 16.15 9.81 -5.48
N PRO A 219 15.61 10.84 -4.82
CA PRO A 219 16.17 11.32 -3.57
C PRO A 219 16.31 10.16 -2.60
N GLU A 220 17.49 9.98 -1.99
CA GLU A 220 17.61 9.05 -0.86
C GLU A 220 16.68 9.55 0.25
N SER A 221 15.57 8.85 0.45
CA SER A 221 14.65 9.04 1.55
C SER A 221 14.64 7.80 2.41
N ASP A 222 14.16 7.96 3.63
CA ASP A 222 13.78 6.81 4.45
C ASP A 222 12.71 6.01 3.69
N GLY A 223 12.80 4.68 3.71
CA GLY A 223 11.86 3.84 2.94
C GLY A 223 12.22 3.56 1.49
N ALA A 224 13.33 4.09 0.96
CA ALA A 224 13.75 3.82 -0.42
C ALA A 224 14.28 2.40 -0.60
N VAL A 225 13.89 1.74 -1.70
CA VAL A 225 14.49 0.48 -2.17
C VAL A 225 15.09 0.67 -3.55
N THR A 226 16.23 0.04 -3.82
CA THR A 226 16.79 0.02 -5.18
C THR A 226 15.89 -0.78 -6.13
N ALA A 227 16.00 -0.52 -7.44
CA ALA A 227 15.27 -1.29 -8.45
C ALA A 227 15.57 -2.79 -8.36
N ALA A 228 16.84 -3.16 -8.13
CA ALA A 228 17.24 -4.56 -7.98
C ALA A 228 16.63 -5.21 -6.72
N GLN A 229 16.57 -4.50 -5.59
CA GLN A 229 15.89 -4.99 -4.39
C GLN A 229 14.40 -5.17 -4.62
N HIS A 230 13.75 -4.22 -5.29
CA HIS A 230 12.33 -4.30 -5.62
C HIS A 230 12.04 -5.51 -6.51
N GLU A 231 12.79 -5.70 -7.60
CA GLU A 231 12.68 -6.85 -8.49
C GLU A 231 12.82 -8.18 -7.73
N ALA A 232 13.82 -8.30 -6.84
CA ALA A 232 14.01 -9.49 -6.01
C ALA A 232 12.85 -9.74 -5.04
N LEU A 233 12.24 -8.69 -4.50
CA LEU A 233 11.07 -8.79 -3.63
C LEU A 233 9.82 -9.21 -4.42
N LEU A 234 9.66 -8.76 -5.67
CA LEU A 234 8.58 -9.24 -6.53
C LEU A 234 8.73 -10.73 -6.84
N ASP A 235 9.95 -11.19 -7.11
CA ASP A 235 10.24 -12.61 -7.33
C ASP A 235 9.95 -13.45 -6.07
N MET A 236 10.29 -12.91 -4.89
CA MET A 236 9.95 -13.53 -3.61
C MET A 236 8.43 -13.63 -3.41
N VAL A 237 7.68 -12.59 -3.78
CA VAL A 237 6.21 -12.58 -3.70
C VAL A 237 5.60 -13.65 -4.61
N LEU A 238 6.09 -13.78 -5.85
CA LEU A 238 5.65 -14.85 -6.76
C LEU A 238 5.97 -16.24 -6.21
N ALA A 239 7.15 -16.43 -5.62
CA ALA A 239 7.56 -17.69 -5.01
C ALA A 239 6.81 -18.03 -3.71
N ALA A 240 6.19 -17.05 -3.06
CA ALA A 240 5.50 -17.25 -1.78
C ALA A 240 4.26 -18.17 -1.91
N GLY A 241 3.66 -18.29 -3.09
CA GLY A 241 2.44 -19.07 -3.30
C GLY A 241 1.19 -18.42 -2.69
N LEU A 242 1.21 -17.09 -2.51
CA LEU A 242 0.08 -16.27 -2.08
C LEU A 242 -0.70 -15.78 -3.30
N ALA A 243 -2.00 -15.57 -3.16
CA ALA A 243 -2.76 -14.87 -4.19
C ALA A 243 -2.36 -13.39 -4.22
N VAL A 244 -1.77 -12.92 -5.32
CA VAL A 244 -1.41 -11.50 -5.48
C VAL A 244 -2.63 -10.74 -5.99
N ARG A 245 -3.07 -9.72 -5.24
CA ARG A 245 -4.28 -8.93 -5.52
C ARG A 245 -4.06 -7.48 -5.16
N THR A 246 -4.71 -6.57 -5.87
CA THR A 246 -4.87 -5.18 -5.42
C THR A 246 -5.65 -5.15 -4.09
N VAL A 247 -5.54 -4.06 -3.35
CA VAL A 247 -6.18 -3.90 -2.04
C VAL A 247 -7.69 -4.03 -2.17
N GLY A 248 -8.30 -3.34 -3.12
CA GLY A 248 -9.75 -3.37 -3.29
C GLY A 248 -10.29 -4.71 -3.81
N GLU A 249 -9.53 -5.44 -4.63
CA GLU A 249 -9.87 -6.83 -5.00
C GLU A 249 -9.90 -7.76 -3.78
N GLN A 250 -8.93 -7.61 -2.88
CA GLN A 250 -8.87 -8.44 -1.69
C GLN A 250 -9.91 -8.03 -0.65
N MET A 251 -10.18 -6.73 -0.50
CA MET A 251 -11.27 -6.22 0.33
C MET A 251 -12.61 -6.81 -0.09
N ARG A 252 -12.97 -6.71 -1.38
CA ARG A 252 -14.22 -7.31 -1.91
C ARG A 252 -14.32 -8.79 -1.55
N ARG A 253 -13.25 -9.57 -1.73
CA ARG A 253 -13.25 -11.00 -1.40
C ARG A 253 -13.51 -11.27 0.09
N LEU A 254 -12.92 -10.47 0.99
CA LEU A 254 -13.00 -10.69 2.43
C LEU A 254 -14.30 -10.19 3.08
N THR A 255 -15.02 -9.30 2.39
CA THR A 255 -16.28 -8.70 2.87
C THR A 255 -17.54 -9.23 2.15
N SER A 256 -17.42 -9.91 1.01
CA SER A 256 -18.55 -10.51 0.28
C SER A 256 -18.97 -11.91 0.77
N GLY A 257 -18.63 -12.28 2.01
CA GLY A 257 -18.93 -13.59 2.60
C GLY A 257 -19.57 -13.52 3.97
#